data_AF-A0A2V7MPK0-F1
#
_entry.id   AF-A0A2V7MPK0-F1
#
_cell.length_a   1.000
_cell.length_b   1.000
_cell.length_c   1.000
_cell.angle_alpha   90.00
_cell.angle_beta   90.00
_cell.angle_gamma   90.00
#
_symmetry.space_group_name_H-M   'P 1'
#
loop_
_entity.id
_entity.type
_entity.pdbx_description
1 polymer ?
#
loop_
_entity_poly.entity_id
_entity_poly.type
_entity_poly.pdbx_seq_one_letter_code
_entity_poly.pdbx_strand_id
1 'polypeptide(L)'
;MKPGPALVALALTAAPAAAPAQTIDRSNGEAGAPILQLTTTPRAAALGGALAAAAGVTSIFANPAGAVTVQHLEAQLAGQTLFEGSKAGSMALGVRLHAVGLALGIRYLDLGSVDEVVCNGCGGRGTTTGQRLSANEQAFALVGAVEVGHASVGAAVNYYATTLAEASGGAASVSAGVRGRLSSKLVVGASVQYLGGRVDVGGFGAPLPRTVRAGAELRPLGPGHERVHLLLAADYSAVRGAPGRLGGGVEAGVADPATRLLAVARIGYLSRAGGDFDQRPLTLGLGLRFHQVSLDYAYQGSELLSSQHRLGLTFTGR
;
A
#
# COMPACT_ATOMS: atom_id res chain seq x y z
N MET A 1 -13.67 -20.45 -44.81
CA MET A 1 -13.74 -19.00 -44.50
C MET A 1 -12.90 -18.77 -43.25
N LYS A 2 -11.81 -18.00 -43.38
CA LYS A 2 -10.83 -17.75 -42.30
C LYS A 2 -11.33 -16.61 -41.40
N PRO A 3 -11.27 -16.72 -40.07
CA PRO A 3 -11.51 -15.57 -39.19
C PRO A 3 -10.26 -14.67 -39.17
N GLY A 4 -10.42 -13.39 -39.50
CA GLY A 4 -9.36 -12.39 -39.38
C GLY A 4 -9.17 -11.94 -37.92
N PRO A 5 -7.95 -11.57 -37.51
CA PRO A 5 -7.70 -11.05 -36.18
C PRO A 5 -8.14 -9.58 -36.12
N ALA A 6 -9.18 -9.29 -35.32
CA ALA A 6 -9.54 -7.93 -34.95
C ALA A 6 -8.54 -7.42 -33.90
N LEU A 7 -7.54 -6.66 -34.36
CA LEU A 7 -6.67 -5.83 -33.54
C LEU A 7 -7.50 -4.68 -32.96
N VAL A 8 -7.93 -4.81 -31.70
CA VAL A 8 -8.49 -3.69 -30.95
C VAL A 8 -7.33 -2.93 -30.30
N ALA A 9 -6.83 -1.92 -31.00
CA ALA A 9 -5.93 -0.93 -30.43
C ALA A 9 -6.77 0.12 -29.68
N LEU A 10 -6.84 0.00 -28.36
CA LEU A 10 -7.46 1.02 -27.51
C LEU A 10 -6.37 1.97 -26.99
N ALA A 11 -6.09 3.02 -27.76
CA ALA A 11 -5.27 4.14 -27.30
C ALA A 11 -6.18 5.10 -26.51
N LEU A 12 -6.10 5.05 -25.18
CA LEU A 12 -6.62 6.11 -24.31
C LEU A 12 -5.44 6.88 -23.72
N THR A 13 -5.03 7.94 -24.40
CA THR A 13 -4.10 8.94 -23.85
C THR A 13 -4.90 9.91 -22.99
N ALA A 14 -5.11 9.57 -21.72
CA ALA A 14 -5.45 10.57 -20.71
C ALA A 14 -4.15 11.20 -20.20
N ALA A 15 -3.78 12.35 -20.75
CA ALA A 15 -2.74 13.18 -20.17
C ALA A 15 -3.20 13.65 -18.77
N PRO A 16 -2.40 13.46 -17.69
CA PRO A 16 -2.74 14.07 -16.42
C PRO A 16 -2.51 15.58 -16.56
N ALA A 17 -3.57 16.36 -16.32
CA ALA A 17 -3.45 17.79 -16.12
C ALA A 17 -2.41 18.04 -15.02
N ALA A 18 -1.40 18.85 -15.32
CA ALA A 18 -0.40 19.27 -14.35
C ALA A 18 -1.12 20.01 -13.21
N ALA A 19 -1.29 19.33 -12.08
CA ALA A 19 -1.71 19.98 -10.85
C ALA A 19 -0.59 20.95 -10.42
N PRO A 20 -0.91 22.17 -9.96
CA PRO A 20 0.09 23.11 -9.49
C PRO A 20 0.93 22.47 -8.37
N ALA A 21 2.24 22.70 -8.41
CA ALA A 21 3.16 22.29 -7.36
C ALA A 21 2.64 22.85 -6.02
N GLN A 22 2.17 21.97 -5.14
CA GLN A 22 1.69 22.37 -3.83
C GLN A 22 2.88 22.76 -2.96
N THR A 23 2.75 23.89 -2.28
CA THR A 23 3.78 24.47 -1.42
C THR A 23 4.18 23.46 -0.35
N ILE A 24 5.48 23.20 -0.21
CA ILE A 24 6.05 22.36 0.85
C ILE A 24 5.77 23.08 2.18
N ASP A 25 4.86 22.56 2.99
CA ASP A 25 4.66 23.03 4.37
C ASP A 25 5.90 22.64 5.20
N ARG A 26 6.38 23.54 6.06
CA ARG A 26 7.51 23.26 6.96
C ARG A 26 7.19 22.18 7.99
N SER A 27 5.92 21.82 8.16
CA SER A 27 5.50 20.64 8.92
C SER A 27 5.76 19.30 8.22
N ASN A 28 6.35 19.29 7.01
CA ASN A 28 6.55 18.08 6.21
C ASN A 28 7.46 17.00 6.82
N GLY A 29 8.07 17.27 7.97
CA GLY A 29 8.82 16.31 8.77
C GLY A 29 8.19 15.96 10.14
N GLU A 30 6.99 16.44 10.46
CA GLU A 30 6.40 16.26 11.80
C GLU A 30 5.79 14.87 12.03
N ALA A 31 5.47 14.14 10.96
CA ALA A 31 4.84 12.83 11.08
C ALA A 31 5.90 11.71 11.15
N GLY A 32 6.06 11.12 12.34
CA GLY A 32 6.89 9.94 12.54
C GLY A 32 6.32 8.69 11.84
N ALA A 33 6.96 7.53 12.04
CA ALA A 33 6.51 6.23 11.54
C ALA A 33 6.44 6.04 10.01
N PRO A 34 7.58 6.11 9.28
CA PRO A 34 7.66 5.82 7.85
C PRO A 34 6.96 4.53 7.39
N ILE A 35 6.98 3.43 8.15
CA ILE A 35 6.32 2.17 7.78
C ILE A 35 4.80 2.29 7.57
N LEU A 36 4.16 3.25 8.24
CA LEU A 36 2.72 3.50 8.09
C LEU A 36 2.38 4.17 6.75
N GLN A 37 3.36 4.85 6.15
CA GLN A 37 3.24 5.57 4.87
C GLN A 37 3.70 4.73 3.68
N LEU A 38 4.55 3.74 3.90
CA LEU A 38 5.08 2.86 2.85
C LEU A 38 4.02 1.90 2.30
N THR A 39 3.96 1.78 0.97
CA THR A 39 3.19 0.74 0.29
C THR A 39 3.97 -0.56 0.31
N THR A 40 3.49 -1.54 1.08
CA THR A 40 4.10 -2.88 1.20
C THR A 40 3.44 -3.93 0.32
N THR A 41 2.26 -3.65 -0.22
CA THR A 41 1.50 -4.58 -1.06
C THR A 41 1.86 -4.43 -2.54
N PRO A 42 2.37 -5.47 -3.24
CA PRO A 42 2.83 -5.34 -4.62
C PRO A 42 1.74 -4.91 -5.60
N ARG A 43 0.53 -5.50 -5.52
CA ARG A 43 -0.59 -5.12 -6.39
C ARG A 43 -0.89 -3.63 -6.33
N ALA A 44 -0.96 -3.05 -5.12
CA ALA A 44 -1.17 -1.62 -4.95
C ALA A 44 0.00 -0.80 -5.51
N ALA A 45 1.23 -1.21 -5.20
CA ALA A 45 2.42 -0.50 -5.67
C ALA A 45 2.47 -0.43 -7.21
N ALA A 46 2.05 -1.50 -7.90
CA ALA A 46 1.94 -1.55 -9.35
C ALA A 46 0.76 -0.73 -9.93
N LEU A 47 -0.20 -0.34 -9.09
CA LEU A 47 -1.35 0.49 -9.44
C LEU A 47 -1.23 1.90 -8.87
N GLY A 48 0.00 2.40 -8.72
CA GLY A 48 0.26 3.75 -8.21
C GLY A 48 -0.18 3.97 -6.77
N GLY A 49 -0.28 2.92 -5.95
CA GLY A 49 -0.71 2.99 -4.55
C GLY A 49 -2.22 2.92 -4.33
N ALA A 50 -3.01 2.68 -5.37
CA ALA A 50 -4.48 2.64 -5.29
C ALA A 50 -5.00 1.42 -4.50
N LEU A 51 -5.67 1.69 -3.38
CA LEU A 51 -6.21 0.69 -2.45
C LEU A 51 -7.52 1.11 -1.75
N ALA A 52 -7.93 2.37 -1.82
CA ALA A 52 -9.06 2.87 -1.02
C ALA A 52 -10.38 2.15 -1.34
N ALA A 53 -10.60 1.77 -2.59
CA ALA A 53 -11.75 0.99 -3.04
C ALA A 53 -11.46 -0.52 -3.19
N ALA A 54 -10.24 -0.97 -2.89
CA ALA A 54 -9.81 -2.33 -3.13
C ALA A 54 -10.56 -3.36 -2.28
N ALA A 55 -10.51 -4.61 -2.76
CA ALA A 55 -11.03 -5.79 -2.09
C ALA A 55 -9.90 -6.74 -1.69
N GLY A 56 -10.22 -7.73 -0.86
CA GLY A 56 -9.31 -8.74 -0.32
C GLY A 56 -8.59 -8.27 0.94
N VAL A 57 -7.75 -9.15 1.49
CA VAL A 57 -7.09 -8.92 2.79
C VAL A 57 -6.14 -7.72 2.77
N THR A 58 -5.54 -7.42 1.62
CA THR A 58 -4.60 -6.29 1.48
C THR A 58 -5.27 -4.92 1.54
N SER A 59 -6.59 -4.85 1.36
CA SER A 59 -7.34 -3.59 1.44
C SER A 59 -7.25 -2.93 2.81
N ILE A 60 -7.07 -3.72 3.89
CA ILE A 60 -7.06 -3.25 5.28
C ILE A 60 -5.93 -2.25 5.56
N PHE A 61 -4.88 -2.28 4.73
CA PHE A 61 -3.74 -1.37 4.80
C PHE A 61 -4.06 0.05 4.29
N ALA A 62 -5.22 0.26 3.68
CA ALA A 62 -5.68 1.57 3.26
C ALA A 62 -7.11 1.86 3.72
N ASN A 63 -8.00 0.87 3.70
CA ASN A 63 -9.39 1.02 4.06
C ASN A 63 -9.91 -0.22 4.82
N PRO A 64 -10.19 -0.11 6.14
CA PRO A 64 -10.68 -1.25 6.92
C PRO A 64 -12.02 -1.80 6.42
N ALA A 65 -12.85 -1.00 5.74
CA ALA A 65 -14.13 -1.46 5.18
C ALA A 65 -13.98 -2.54 4.09
N GLY A 66 -12.77 -2.69 3.53
CA GLY A 66 -12.48 -3.75 2.57
C GLY A 66 -12.35 -5.14 3.20
N ALA A 67 -12.18 -5.27 4.52
CA ALA A 67 -12.04 -6.57 5.20
C ALA A 67 -13.26 -7.49 4.97
N VAL A 68 -14.47 -6.93 4.86
CA VAL A 68 -15.70 -7.71 4.60
C VAL A 68 -15.73 -8.35 3.21
N THR A 69 -14.82 -7.95 2.31
CA THR A 69 -14.74 -8.52 0.96
C THR A 69 -13.96 -9.83 0.89
N VAL A 70 -13.25 -10.19 1.97
CA VAL A 70 -12.70 -11.54 2.13
C VAL A 70 -13.87 -12.52 2.20
N GLN A 71 -13.83 -13.60 1.43
CA GLN A 71 -14.95 -14.55 1.34
C GLN A 71 -14.91 -15.60 2.44
N HIS A 72 -13.76 -16.25 2.63
CA HIS A 72 -13.56 -17.32 3.60
C HIS A 72 -12.37 -17.01 4.48
N LEU A 73 -11.18 -17.41 4.03
CA LEU A 73 -9.89 -17.13 4.63
C LEU A 73 -9.00 -16.52 3.55
N GLU A 74 -8.27 -15.47 3.85
CA GLU A 74 -7.27 -14.93 2.94
C GLU A 74 -6.04 -14.52 3.74
N ALA A 75 -4.86 -14.96 3.29
CA ALA A 75 -3.59 -14.65 3.93
C ALA A 75 -2.64 -14.06 2.90
N GLN A 76 -1.94 -12.99 3.24
CA GLN A 76 -0.97 -12.34 2.38
C GLN A 76 0.35 -12.16 3.11
N LEU A 77 1.43 -12.37 2.37
CA LEU A 77 2.79 -12.04 2.75
C LEU A 77 3.41 -11.21 1.63
N ALA A 78 4.09 -10.13 1.96
CA ALA A 78 4.87 -9.37 0.99
C ALA A 78 6.16 -8.83 1.60
N GLY A 79 7.17 -8.70 0.74
CA GLY A 79 8.48 -8.18 1.10
C GLY A 79 9.06 -7.35 -0.02
N GLN A 80 9.92 -6.42 0.36
CA GLN A 80 10.67 -5.57 -0.54
C GLN A 80 12.02 -5.19 0.08
N THR A 81 13.03 -5.07 -0.78
CA THR A 81 14.28 -4.43 -0.42
C THR A 81 14.19 -2.96 -0.79
N LEU A 82 14.59 -2.11 0.14
CA LEU A 82 14.67 -0.66 -0.04
C LEU A 82 16.14 -0.28 -0.28
N PHE A 83 16.46 1.00 -0.12
CA PHE A 83 17.82 1.53 -0.26
C PHE A 83 18.73 1.06 0.90
N GLU A 84 20.05 1.01 0.64
CA GLU A 84 21.07 0.70 1.66
C GLU A 84 20.87 -0.62 2.43
N GLY A 85 20.22 -1.61 1.82
CA GLY A 85 19.99 -2.91 2.45
C GLY A 85 18.82 -2.94 3.44
N SER A 86 18.11 -1.82 3.59
CA SER A 86 16.86 -1.75 4.35
C SER A 86 15.81 -2.68 3.77
N LYS A 87 14.96 -3.25 4.62
CA LYS A 87 13.91 -4.20 4.24
C LYS A 87 12.58 -3.75 4.80
N ALA A 88 11.52 -3.92 4.01
CA ALA A 88 10.17 -3.71 4.48
C ALA A 88 9.27 -4.84 4.03
N GLY A 89 8.19 -5.05 4.76
CA GLY A 89 7.20 -6.04 4.35
C GLY A 89 5.92 -5.93 5.13
N SER A 90 4.99 -6.79 4.76
CA SER A 90 3.71 -6.90 5.43
C SER A 90 3.18 -8.32 5.43
N MET A 91 2.36 -8.59 6.43
CA MET A 91 1.54 -9.78 6.52
C MET A 91 0.11 -9.35 6.78
N ALA A 92 -0.86 -10.04 6.18
CA ALA A 92 -2.25 -9.86 6.51
C ALA A 92 -2.98 -11.19 6.55
N LEU A 93 -3.94 -11.31 7.45
CA LEU A 93 -4.82 -12.47 7.59
C LEU A 93 -6.25 -11.96 7.74
N GLY A 94 -7.17 -12.45 6.91
CA GLY A 94 -8.56 -12.03 6.93
C GLY A 94 -9.48 -13.24 6.93
N VAL A 95 -10.61 -13.11 7.63
CA VAL A 95 -11.70 -14.08 7.60
C VAL A 95 -13.03 -13.36 7.56
N ARG A 96 -14.04 -13.98 6.94
CA ARG A 96 -15.43 -13.52 7.02
C ARG A 96 -16.27 -14.50 7.81
N LEU A 97 -16.80 -14.03 8.93
CA LEU A 97 -17.73 -14.75 9.79
C LEU A 97 -19.12 -14.15 9.57
N HIS A 98 -19.96 -14.83 8.79
CA HIS A 98 -21.29 -14.35 8.41
C HIS A 98 -21.23 -12.96 7.73
N ALA A 99 -21.82 -11.94 8.38
CA ALA A 99 -21.86 -10.56 7.89
C ALA A 99 -20.65 -9.72 8.33
N VAL A 100 -19.73 -10.27 9.12
CA VAL A 100 -18.59 -9.55 9.70
C VAL A 100 -17.29 -10.02 9.07
N GLY A 101 -16.53 -9.08 8.51
CA GLY A 101 -15.14 -9.29 8.10
C GLY A 101 -14.20 -8.93 9.24
N LEU A 102 -13.31 -9.85 9.60
CA LEU A 102 -12.24 -9.63 10.58
C LEU A 102 -10.90 -9.77 9.88
N ALA A 103 -9.93 -8.93 10.23
CA ALA A 103 -8.59 -9.06 9.71
C ALA A 103 -7.51 -8.57 10.68
N LEU A 104 -6.33 -9.16 10.56
CA LEU A 104 -5.09 -8.76 11.21
C LEU A 104 -4.11 -8.31 10.13
N GLY A 105 -3.51 -7.15 10.31
CA GLY A 105 -2.43 -6.63 9.47
C GLY A 105 -1.18 -6.38 10.29
N ILE A 106 -0.03 -6.73 9.73
CA ILE A 106 1.30 -6.46 10.29
C ILE A 106 2.14 -5.81 9.20
N ARG A 107 2.88 -4.76 9.55
CA ARG A 107 3.96 -4.22 8.71
C ARG A 107 5.23 -4.13 9.53
N TYR A 108 6.35 -4.32 8.85
CA TYR A 108 7.67 -4.16 9.45
C TYR A 108 8.59 -3.36 8.53
N LEU A 109 9.49 -2.60 9.14
CA LEU A 109 10.58 -1.90 8.48
C LEU A 109 11.85 -2.14 9.30
N ASP A 110 12.88 -2.64 8.63
CA ASP A 110 14.23 -2.78 9.15
C ASP A 110 15.11 -1.83 8.33
N LEU A 111 15.60 -0.77 8.97
CA LEU A 111 16.48 0.21 8.35
C LEU A 111 17.97 -0.21 8.40
N GLY A 112 18.25 -1.41 8.92
CA GLY A 112 19.60 -1.93 9.09
C GLY A 112 20.27 -1.41 10.36
N SER A 113 21.58 -1.67 10.44
CA SER A 113 22.43 -1.23 11.54
C SER A 113 23.67 -0.53 11.00
N VAL A 114 24.03 0.61 11.57
CA VAL A 114 25.28 1.32 11.30
C VAL A 114 26.16 1.31 12.54
N ASP A 115 27.48 1.28 12.34
CA ASP A 115 28.42 1.37 13.44
C ASP A 115 28.37 2.78 14.04
N GLU A 116 28.24 2.89 15.36
CA GLU A 116 28.24 4.18 16.03
C GLU A 116 29.63 4.82 15.93
N VAL A 117 29.67 6.05 15.45
CA VAL A 117 30.90 6.84 15.32
C VAL A 117 30.78 8.07 16.20
N VAL A 118 31.65 8.19 17.20
CA VAL A 118 31.72 9.37 18.07
C VAL A 118 32.85 10.28 17.59
N CYS A 119 32.57 11.58 17.56
CA CYS A 119 33.55 12.57 17.17
C CYS A 119 34.47 12.91 18.34
N ASN A 120 35.72 12.46 18.27
CA ASN A 120 36.76 12.80 19.24
C ASN A 120 37.59 13.98 18.71
N GLY A 121 37.15 15.23 18.94
CA GLY A 121 37.91 16.45 18.62
C GLY A 121 37.86 16.88 17.15
N CYS A 122 36.64 17.07 16.62
CA CYS A 122 36.29 17.16 15.19
C CYS A 122 37.20 18.01 14.28
N GLY A 123 38.16 17.34 13.64
CA GLY A 123 38.85 17.73 12.39
C GLY A 123 38.49 16.81 11.22
N GLY A 124 37.23 16.33 11.14
CA GLY A 124 36.71 15.57 10.00
C GLY A 124 36.84 14.04 10.03
N ARG A 125 37.31 13.43 11.14
CA ARG A 125 37.32 11.97 11.33
C ARG A 125 36.80 11.59 12.71
N GLY A 126 35.85 10.66 12.77
CA GLY A 126 35.34 10.08 14.01
C GLY A 126 35.89 8.69 14.27
N THR A 127 35.79 8.22 15.51
CA THR A 127 36.18 6.86 15.93
C THR A 127 34.94 6.03 16.18
N THR A 128 34.90 4.81 15.65
CA THR A 128 33.86 3.83 15.96
C THR A 128 33.90 3.44 17.44
N THR A 129 32.75 3.41 18.10
CA THR A 129 32.64 3.02 19.53
C THR A 129 32.58 1.50 19.72
N GLY A 130 32.37 0.76 18.63
CA GLY A 130 32.10 -0.68 18.66
C GLY A 130 30.63 -1.03 18.93
N GLN A 131 29.77 -0.04 19.20
CA GLN A 131 28.33 -0.23 19.28
C GLN A 131 27.67 -0.11 17.90
N ARG A 132 26.49 -0.69 17.76
CA ARG A 132 25.67 -0.60 16.54
C ARG A 132 24.35 0.09 16.80
N LEU A 133 24.06 1.10 16.00
CA LEU A 133 22.77 1.79 15.99
C LEU A 133 21.88 1.09 14.98
N SER A 134 20.79 0.49 15.45
CA SER A 134 19.76 -0.10 14.58
C SER A 134 18.45 0.67 14.69
N ALA A 135 17.67 0.66 13.61
CA ALA A 135 16.36 1.29 13.59
C ALA A 135 15.33 0.31 13.01
N ASN A 136 14.32 0.00 13.82
CA ASN A 136 13.29 -0.96 13.47
C ASN A 136 11.91 -0.37 13.75
N GLU A 137 10.96 -0.66 12.88
CA GLU A 137 9.57 -0.27 13.06
C GLU A 137 8.62 -1.43 12.82
N GLN A 138 7.55 -1.47 13.61
CA GLN A 138 6.48 -2.44 13.49
C GLN A 138 5.13 -1.74 13.62
N ALA A 139 4.17 -2.18 12.84
CA ALA A 139 2.80 -1.70 12.92
C ALA A 139 1.83 -2.86 12.85
N PHE A 140 0.87 -2.87 13.77
CA PHE A 140 -0.18 -3.86 13.90
C PHE A 140 -1.53 -3.19 13.66
N ALA A 141 -2.45 -3.88 13.01
CA ALA A 141 -3.82 -3.45 12.80
C ALA A 141 -4.79 -4.61 13.04
N LEU A 142 -5.72 -4.43 13.96
CA LEU A 142 -6.87 -5.32 14.15
C LEU A 142 -8.10 -4.64 13.56
N VAL A 143 -8.73 -5.29 12.58
CA VAL A 143 -9.75 -4.68 11.72
C VAL A 143 -11.06 -5.45 11.85
N GLY A 144 -12.16 -4.71 11.95
CA GLY A 144 -13.52 -5.22 11.84
C GLY A 144 -14.32 -4.42 10.81
N ALA A 145 -15.10 -5.10 9.98
CA ALA A 145 -15.95 -4.49 8.97
C ALA A 145 -17.28 -5.21 8.82
N VAL A 146 -18.32 -4.45 8.46
CA VAL A 146 -19.67 -4.97 8.22
C VAL A 146 -20.24 -4.40 6.94
N GLU A 147 -21.14 -5.15 6.31
CA GLU A 147 -21.88 -4.74 5.13
C GLU A 147 -23.21 -4.09 5.55
N VAL A 148 -23.50 -2.91 4.99
CA VAL A 148 -24.71 -2.12 5.23
C VAL A 148 -25.29 -1.72 3.87
N GLY A 149 -26.25 -2.50 3.38
CA GLY A 149 -26.84 -2.33 2.05
C GLY A 149 -25.82 -2.56 0.94
N HIS A 150 -25.58 -1.55 0.09
CA HIS A 150 -24.58 -1.61 -0.99
C HIS A 150 -23.22 -1.03 -0.59
N ALA A 151 -23.04 -0.72 0.69
CA ALA A 151 -21.80 -0.21 1.25
C ALA A 151 -21.28 -1.15 2.35
N SER A 152 -20.02 -0.98 2.70
CA SER A 152 -19.42 -1.53 3.91
C SER A 152 -18.76 -0.41 4.70
N VAL A 153 -18.79 -0.57 6.01
CA VAL A 153 -18.10 0.29 6.96
C VAL A 153 -17.12 -0.57 7.74
N GLY A 154 -15.97 0.01 8.09
CA GLY A 154 -14.96 -0.71 8.86
C GLY A 154 -14.18 0.22 9.77
N ALA A 155 -13.64 -0.36 10.82
CA ALA A 155 -12.76 0.30 11.77
C ALA A 155 -11.56 -0.59 12.06
N ALA A 156 -10.47 0.03 12.49
CA ALA A 156 -9.29 -0.68 12.96
C ALA A 156 -8.72 -0.02 14.21
N VAL A 157 -8.21 -0.84 15.12
CA VAL A 157 -7.30 -0.42 16.18
C VAL A 157 -5.88 -0.74 15.71
N ASN A 158 -5.00 0.25 15.77
CA ASN A 158 -3.63 0.10 15.32
C ASN A 158 -2.67 0.34 16.47
N TYR A 159 -1.54 -0.36 16.45
CA TYR A 159 -0.42 -0.11 17.36
C TYR A 159 0.86 -0.02 16.56
N TYR A 160 1.57 1.09 16.70
CA TYR A 160 2.89 1.30 16.12
C TYR A 160 3.94 1.20 17.23
N ALA A 161 5.05 0.56 16.93
CA ALA A 161 6.22 0.46 17.80
C ALA A 161 7.49 0.71 16.99
N THR A 162 8.45 1.38 17.60
CA THR A 162 9.76 1.60 17.01
C THR A 162 10.85 1.49 18.06
N THR A 163 12.01 1.03 17.61
CA THR A 163 13.26 1.06 18.35
C THR A 163 14.26 1.83 17.52
N LEU A 164 14.89 2.83 18.11
CA LEU A 164 15.95 3.63 17.52
C LEU A 164 17.14 3.64 18.47
N ALA A 165 18.22 2.95 18.08
CA ALA A 165 19.34 2.67 18.96
C ALA A 165 18.88 2.02 20.28
N GLU A 166 19.13 2.66 21.42
CA GLU A 166 18.73 2.17 22.75
C GLU A 166 17.34 2.65 23.19
N ALA A 167 16.73 3.59 22.46
CA ALA A 167 15.42 4.13 22.78
C ALA A 167 14.30 3.36 22.07
N SER A 168 13.17 3.19 22.75
CA SER A 168 11.96 2.61 22.16
C SER A 168 10.74 3.48 22.45
N GLY A 169 9.75 3.36 21.58
CA GLY A 169 8.49 4.08 21.70
C GLY A 169 7.36 3.36 20.98
N GLY A 170 6.13 3.70 21.36
CA GLY A 170 4.95 3.16 20.69
C GLY A 170 3.74 4.06 20.83
N ALA A 171 2.76 3.86 19.97
CA ALA A 171 1.53 4.64 19.96
C ALA A 171 0.36 3.81 19.42
N ALA A 172 -0.78 3.90 20.12
CA ALA A 172 -2.04 3.37 19.63
C ALA A 172 -2.80 4.43 18.81
N SER A 173 -3.56 3.99 17.81
CA SER A 173 -4.42 4.86 17.00
C SER A 173 -5.63 4.11 16.46
N VAL A 174 -6.61 4.85 15.95
CA VAL A 174 -7.81 4.29 15.33
C VAL A 174 -7.89 4.68 13.85
N SER A 175 -8.35 3.76 13.02
CA SER A 175 -8.65 4.00 11.61
C SER A 175 -10.11 3.68 11.34
N ALA A 176 -10.72 4.36 10.37
CA ALA A 176 -12.08 4.11 9.93
C ALA A 176 -12.19 4.26 8.42
N GLY A 177 -13.14 3.58 7.80
CA GLY A 177 -13.38 3.72 6.38
C GLY A 177 -14.72 3.20 5.93
N VAL A 178 -15.05 3.55 4.70
CA VAL A 178 -16.28 3.18 4.00
C VAL A 178 -15.92 2.72 2.60
N ARG A 179 -16.70 1.77 2.07
CA ARG A 179 -16.54 1.27 0.70
C ARG A 179 -17.92 1.00 0.11
N GLY A 180 -18.23 1.60 -1.04
CA GLY A 180 -19.56 1.54 -1.65
C GLY A 180 -19.52 0.98 -3.05
N ARG A 181 -20.46 0.10 -3.39
CA ARG A 181 -20.70 -0.32 -4.77
C ARG A 181 -21.74 0.61 -5.39
N LEU A 182 -21.30 1.52 -6.26
CA LEU A 182 -22.19 2.44 -6.98
C LEU A 182 -22.88 1.75 -8.17
N SER A 183 -22.23 0.75 -8.78
CA SER A 183 -22.80 -0.09 -9.83
C SER A 183 -22.12 -1.46 -9.84
N SER A 184 -22.55 -2.37 -10.71
CA SER A 184 -21.86 -3.66 -10.92
C SER A 184 -20.41 -3.51 -11.41
N LYS A 185 -20.03 -2.32 -11.86
CA LYS A 185 -18.71 -2.01 -12.44
C LYS A 185 -17.89 -1.05 -11.59
N LEU A 186 -18.54 -0.18 -10.80
CA LEU A 186 -17.87 0.90 -10.08
C LEU A 186 -17.98 0.70 -8.57
N VAL A 187 -16.83 0.70 -7.91
CA VAL A 187 -16.68 0.72 -6.47
C VAL A 187 -15.93 1.99 -6.08
N VAL A 188 -16.37 2.63 -5.01
CA VAL A 188 -15.67 3.76 -4.39
C VAL A 188 -15.32 3.42 -2.96
N GLY A 189 -14.30 4.08 -2.43
CA GLY A 189 -13.93 3.93 -1.03
C GLY A 189 -13.25 5.18 -0.50
N ALA A 190 -13.41 5.40 0.80
CA ALA A 190 -12.75 6.48 1.51
C ALA A 190 -12.38 6.01 2.91
N SER A 191 -11.29 6.54 3.44
CA SER A 191 -10.81 6.20 4.77
C SER A 191 -10.04 7.32 5.43
N VAL A 192 -9.98 7.24 6.75
CA VAL A 192 -9.08 8.02 7.59
C VAL A 192 -8.30 7.05 8.46
N GLN A 193 -6.99 7.14 8.41
CA GLN A 193 -6.07 6.23 9.08
C GLN A 193 -5.28 6.95 10.16
N TYR A 194 -4.97 6.21 11.23
CA TYR A 194 -4.08 6.63 12.30
C TYR A 194 -4.53 7.92 12.99
N LEU A 195 -5.80 7.98 13.37
CA LEU A 195 -6.35 9.03 14.23
C LEU A 195 -5.87 8.85 15.67
N GLY A 196 -5.31 9.91 16.23
CA GLY A 196 -4.67 9.88 17.55
C GLY A 196 -3.28 9.25 17.49
N GLY A 197 -2.70 9.03 18.67
CA GLY A 197 -1.35 8.48 18.80
C GLY A 197 -0.26 9.53 18.60
N ARG A 198 0.64 9.59 19.57
CA ARG A 198 1.90 10.32 19.50
C ARG A 198 2.96 9.34 19.99
N VAL A 199 3.93 9.04 19.14
CA VAL A 199 5.05 8.19 19.53
C VAL A 199 6.11 9.10 20.15
N ASP A 200 6.67 8.67 21.28
CA ASP A 200 7.79 9.34 21.95
C ASP A 200 8.96 8.38 22.01
N VAL A 201 10.12 8.80 21.52
CA VAL A 201 11.36 8.02 21.50
C VAL A 201 12.47 8.92 22.03
N GLY A 202 13.04 8.56 23.17
CA GLY A 202 14.17 9.30 23.75
C GLY A 202 13.86 10.77 24.10
N GLY A 203 12.59 11.09 24.42
CA GLY A 203 12.15 12.45 24.76
C GLY A 203 11.72 13.29 23.55
N PHE A 204 11.83 12.75 22.33
CA PHE A 204 11.32 13.36 21.11
C PHE A 204 10.02 12.69 20.71
N GLY A 205 8.91 13.41 20.86
CA GLY A 205 7.62 12.90 20.41
C GLY A 205 7.13 13.52 19.11
N ALA A 206 6.52 12.67 18.28
CA ALA A 206 5.94 13.02 16.99
C ALA A 206 4.52 12.41 16.85
N PRO A 207 3.54 13.12 16.29
CA PRO A 207 2.24 12.53 15.97
C PRO A 207 2.39 11.41 14.92
N LEU A 208 1.48 10.43 14.96
CA LEU A 208 1.37 9.44 13.89
C LEU A 208 0.89 10.09 12.57
N PRO A 209 1.24 9.49 11.40
CA PRO A 209 0.98 10.04 10.08
C PRO A 209 -0.49 9.86 9.70
N ARG A 210 -1.37 10.69 10.27
CA ARG A 210 -2.80 10.67 9.93
C ARG A 210 -2.96 10.79 8.42
N THR A 211 -3.58 9.78 7.82
CA THR A 211 -3.74 9.70 6.36
C THR A 211 -5.21 9.68 5.98
N VAL A 212 -5.63 10.60 5.11
CA VAL A 212 -6.96 10.56 4.49
C VAL A 212 -6.81 9.98 3.08
N ARG A 213 -7.72 9.07 2.70
CA ARG A 213 -7.76 8.49 1.36
C ARG A 213 -9.16 8.51 0.78
N ALA A 214 -9.25 8.67 -0.54
CA ALA A 214 -10.46 8.48 -1.31
C ALA A 214 -10.09 7.90 -2.66
N GLY A 215 -10.88 6.97 -3.19
CA GLY A 215 -10.55 6.34 -4.47
C GLY A 215 -11.68 5.51 -5.05
N ALA A 216 -11.41 4.95 -6.23
CA ALA A 216 -12.36 4.18 -7.01
C ALA A 216 -11.70 3.03 -7.76
N GLU A 217 -12.43 1.94 -7.92
CA GLU A 217 -12.12 0.84 -8.85
C GLU A 217 -13.26 0.74 -9.88
N LEU A 218 -12.90 0.77 -11.16
CA LEU A 218 -13.81 0.55 -12.28
C LEU A 218 -13.43 -0.76 -12.99
N ARG A 219 -14.42 -1.62 -13.24
CA ARG A 219 -14.30 -2.86 -14.01
C ARG A 219 -15.17 -2.74 -15.26
N PRO A 220 -14.64 -2.19 -16.39
CA PRO A 220 -15.45 -1.84 -17.55
C PRO A 220 -16.23 -3.01 -18.16
N LEU A 221 -15.61 -4.20 -18.14
CA LEU A 221 -16.19 -5.43 -18.64
C LEU A 221 -17.29 -5.98 -17.71
N GLY A 222 -17.28 -5.61 -16.43
CA GLY A 222 -18.21 -6.17 -15.45
C GLY A 222 -17.98 -7.66 -15.17
N PRO A 223 -18.90 -8.33 -14.45
CA PRO A 223 -18.70 -9.70 -13.97
C PRO A 223 -18.91 -10.79 -15.04
N GLY A 224 -19.42 -10.46 -16.24
CA GLY A 224 -19.82 -11.45 -17.25
C GLY A 224 -18.72 -11.90 -18.21
N HIS A 225 -17.53 -11.29 -18.17
CA HIS A 225 -16.42 -11.64 -19.06
C HIS A 225 -15.39 -12.49 -18.30
N GLU A 226 -15.54 -13.80 -18.37
CA GLU A 226 -14.72 -14.73 -17.58
C GLU A 226 -13.29 -14.90 -18.11
N ARG A 227 -13.02 -14.53 -19.37
CA ARG A 227 -11.71 -14.72 -20.01
C ARG A 227 -10.83 -13.48 -20.01
N VAL A 228 -11.42 -12.30 -19.89
CA VAL A 228 -10.68 -11.03 -19.96
C VAL A 228 -10.95 -10.24 -18.70
N HIS A 229 -9.89 -9.91 -17.99
CA HIS A 229 -9.93 -9.09 -16.80
C HIS A 229 -9.44 -7.69 -17.14
N LEU A 230 -10.22 -6.68 -16.79
CA LEU A 230 -9.82 -5.28 -16.92
C LEU A 230 -10.31 -4.49 -15.71
N LEU A 231 -9.40 -3.77 -15.08
CA LEU A 231 -9.66 -2.93 -13.93
C LEU A 231 -8.86 -1.63 -14.05
N LEU A 232 -9.51 -0.51 -13.75
CA LEU A 232 -8.89 0.79 -13.58
C LEU A 232 -9.04 1.17 -12.11
N ALA A 233 -7.97 1.68 -11.51
CA ALA A 233 -7.98 2.14 -10.12
C ALA A 233 -7.41 3.55 -10.03
N ALA A 234 -7.96 4.37 -9.15
CA ALA A 234 -7.42 5.69 -8.84
C ALA A 234 -7.71 6.05 -7.38
N ASP A 235 -6.72 6.61 -6.71
CA ASP A 235 -6.76 7.05 -5.32
C ASP A 235 -6.14 8.45 -5.19
N TYR A 236 -6.75 9.26 -4.33
CA TYR A 236 -6.13 10.38 -3.68
C TYR A 236 -5.74 9.98 -2.26
N SER A 237 -4.55 10.39 -1.81
CA SER A 237 -4.06 10.20 -0.45
C SER A 237 -3.36 11.44 0.06
N ALA A 238 -3.66 11.86 1.29
CA ALA A 238 -3.00 12.98 1.93
C ALA A 238 -2.59 12.58 3.35
N VAL A 239 -1.30 12.67 3.63
CA VAL A 239 -0.74 12.51 4.97
C VAL A 239 -0.71 13.89 5.63
N ARG A 240 -0.94 13.94 6.95
CA ARG A 240 -0.82 15.18 7.72
C ARG A 240 0.56 15.80 7.47
N GLY A 241 0.56 17.10 7.16
CA GLY A 241 1.79 17.82 6.87
C GLY A 241 2.50 17.20 5.67
N ALA A 242 1.80 16.86 4.60
CA ALA A 242 2.42 16.49 3.34
C ALA A 242 1.47 16.85 2.19
N PRO A 243 2.01 17.23 1.01
CA PRO A 243 1.20 17.42 -0.18
C PRO A 243 0.38 16.18 -0.51
N GLY A 244 -0.84 16.40 -0.98
CA GLY A 244 -1.69 15.31 -1.43
C GLY A 244 -1.12 14.62 -2.66
N ARG A 245 -1.29 13.30 -2.74
CA ARG A 245 -0.82 12.46 -3.85
C ARG A 245 -2.01 11.79 -4.54
N LEU A 246 -2.05 11.93 -5.85
CA LEU A 246 -2.86 11.13 -6.76
C LEU A 246 -2.07 9.92 -7.23
N GLY A 247 -2.70 8.76 -7.21
CA GLY A 247 -2.15 7.50 -7.69
C GLY A 247 -3.21 6.71 -8.43
N GLY A 248 -2.82 5.89 -9.39
CA GLY A 248 -3.78 5.06 -10.11
C GLY A 248 -3.12 4.20 -11.15
N GLY A 249 -3.89 3.33 -11.80
CA GLY A 249 -3.36 2.44 -12.82
C GLY A 249 -4.41 1.58 -13.48
N VAL A 250 -3.92 0.77 -14.42
CA VAL A 250 -4.69 -0.21 -15.18
C VAL A 250 -4.15 -1.60 -14.88
N GLU A 251 -5.04 -2.54 -14.58
CA GLU A 251 -4.78 -3.97 -14.45
C GLU A 251 -5.53 -4.67 -15.59
N ALA A 252 -4.79 -5.34 -16.47
CA ALA A 252 -5.35 -6.08 -17.60
C ALA A 252 -4.83 -7.52 -17.56
N GLY A 253 -5.69 -8.48 -17.87
CA GLY A 253 -5.28 -9.89 -17.83
C GLY A 253 -6.18 -10.83 -18.58
N VAL A 254 -5.69 -12.06 -18.70
CA VAL A 254 -6.39 -13.17 -19.32
C VAL A 254 -6.62 -14.23 -18.26
N ALA A 255 -7.85 -14.70 -18.18
CA ALA A 255 -8.25 -15.81 -17.32
C ALA A 255 -8.59 -17.02 -18.19
N ASP A 256 -8.17 -18.18 -17.71
CA ASP A 256 -8.59 -19.47 -18.22
C ASP A 256 -9.47 -20.16 -17.15
N PRO A 257 -10.79 -20.17 -17.33
CA PRO A 257 -11.71 -20.80 -16.40
C PRO A 257 -11.47 -22.30 -16.21
N ALA A 258 -10.95 -23.00 -17.23
CA ALA A 258 -10.72 -24.45 -17.17
C ALA A 258 -9.57 -24.79 -16.20
N THR A 259 -8.47 -24.03 -16.27
CA THR A 259 -7.30 -24.21 -15.41
C THR A 259 -7.36 -23.36 -14.13
N ARG A 260 -8.35 -22.46 -14.02
CA ARG A 260 -8.45 -21.43 -12.96
C ARG A 260 -7.19 -20.56 -12.86
N LEU A 261 -6.51 -20.38 -13.99
CA LEU A 261 -5.36 -19.49 -14.12
C LEU A 261 -5.84 -18.08 -14.46
N LEU A 262 -5.25 -17.08 -13.81
CA LEU A 262 -5.40 -15.67 -14.18
C LEU A 262 -4.01 -15.04 -14.21
N ALA A 263 -3.61 -14.53 -15.38
CA ALA A 263 -2.39 -13.77 -15.56
C ALA A 263 -2.75 -12.30 -15.81
N VAL A 264 -2.14 -11.39 -15.06
CA VAL A 264 -2.39 -9.94 -15.16
C VAL A 264 -1.09 -9.17 -15.29
N ALA A 265 -1.14 -8.11 -16.10
CA ALA A 265 -0.13 -7.07 -16.17
C ALA A 265 -0.73 -5.75 -15.66
N ARG A 266 0.12 -4.94 -15.04
CA ARG A 266 -0.26 -3.68 -14.39
C ARG A 266 0.69 -2.57 -14.79
N ILE A 267 0.09 -1.42 -15.06
CA ILE A 267 0.81 -0.17 -15.23
C ILE A 267 0.13 0.88 -14.35
N GLY A 268 0.91 1.60 -13.58
CA GLY A 268 0.41 2.62 -12.66
C GLY A 268 1.23 3.89 -12.70
N TYR A 269 0.60 4.98 -12.29
CA TYR A 269 1.19 6.29 -12.14
C TYR A 269 0.94 6.77 -10.71
N LEU A 270 2.00 7.25 -10.05
CA LEU A 270 1.93 7.90 -8.74
C LEU A 270 2.52 9.29 -8.86
N SER A 271 1.69 10.29 -8.59
CA SER A 271 2.12 11.69 -8.57
C SER A 271 3.19 11.93 -7.50
N ARG A 272 4.05 12.88 -7.85
CA ARG A 272 5.14 13.36 -7.03
C ARG A 272 4.61 14.30 -5.95
N ALA A 273 5.06 14.11 -4.72
CA ALA A 273 4.72 15.00 -3.61
C ALA A 273 5.70 16.19 -3.51
N GLY A 274 6.75 16.23 -4.34
CA GLY A 274 7.85 17.19 -4.23
C GLY A 274 8.88 16.75 -3.17
N GLY A 275 10.15 16.94 -3.48
CA GLY A 275 11.30 16.54 -2.64
C GLY A 275 12.40 15.88 -3.48
N ASP A 276 13.65 15.94 -3.00
CA ASP A 276 14.82 15.49 -3.77
C ASP A 276 14.90 13.96 -3.93
N PHE A 277 14.27 13.14 -3.08
CA PHE A 277 14.35 11.67 -3.14
C PHE A 277 13.21 11.01 -3.94
N ASP A 278 12.81 11.63 -5.05
CA ASP A 278 11.56 11.27 -5.71
C ASP A 278 11.66 9.94 -6.48
N GLN A 279 10.71 9.05 -6.19
CA GLN A 279 10.55 7.82 -6.96
C GLN A 279 10.06 8.17 -8.36
N ARG A 280 10.38 7.33 -9.36
CA ARG A 280 9.79 7.50 -10.68
C ARG A 280 8.28 7.30 -10.56
N PRO A 281 7.48 8.17 -11.21
CA PRO A 281 6.03 8.13 -11.07
C PRO A 281 5.43 6.89 -11.73
N LEU A 282 6.12 6.31 -12.73
CA LEU A 282 5.67 5.10 -13.41
C LEU A 282 5.99 3.85 -12.55
N THR A 283 4.97 2.99 -12.42
CA THR A 283 5.03 1.70 -11.73
C THR A 283 4.58 0.60 -12.67
N LEU A 284 5.18 -0.59 -12.53
CA LEU A 284 4.85 -1.76 -13.32
C LEU A 284 4.56 -2.93 -12.40
N GLY A 285 3.76 -3.89 -12.84
CA GLY A 285 3.57 -5.12 -12.10
C GLY A 285 3.03 -6.26 -12.92
N LEU A 286 3.23 -7.46 -12.37
CA LEU A 286 2.75 -8.72 -12.90
C LEU A 286 2.05 -9.47 -11.78
N GLY A 287 1.03 -10.24 -12.13
CA GLY A 287 0.31 -11.10 -11.20
C GLY A 287 -0.06 -12.41 -11.85
N LEU A 288 0.11 -13.50 -11.11
CA LEU A 288 -0.29 -14.84 -11.51
C LEU A 288 -1.12 -15.44 -10.38
N ARG A 289 -2.38 -15.75 -10.65
CA ARG A 289 -3.24 -16.50 -9.74
C ARG A 289 -3.53 -17.87 -10.32
N PHE A 290 -3.22 -18.89 -9.56
CA PHE A 290 -3.52 -20.28 -9.88
C PHE A 290 -4.22 -20.93 -8.69
N HIS A 291 -5.47 -21.34 -8.90
CA HIS A 291 -6.36 -21.80 -7.83
C HIS A 291 -6.45 -20.81 -6.65
N GLN A 292 -5.91 -21.21 -5.50
CA GLN A 292 -5.96 -20.48 -4.22
C GLN A 292 -4.73 -19.62 -4.00
N VAL A 293 -3.72 -19.71 -4.87
CA VAL A 293 -2.43 -19.05 -4.70
C VAL A 293 -2.30 -17.94 -5.73
N SER A 294 -1.92 -16.75 -5.29
CA SER A 294 -1.58 -15.61 -6.14
C SER A 294 -0.18 -15.13 -5.84
N LEU A 295 0.63 -14.95 -6.88
CA LEU A 295 1.94 -14.32 -6.83
C LEU A 295 1.85 -12.96 -7.51
N ASP A 296 2.23 -11.91 -6.81
CA ASP A 296 2.29 -10.56 -7.33
C ASP A 296 3.71 -10.00 -7.26
N TYR A 297 4.12 -9.33 -8.33
CA TYR A 297 5.37 -8.61 -8.43
C TYR A 297 5.10 -7.16 -8.83
N ALA A 298 5.84 -6.24 -8.21
CA ALA A 298 5.80 -4.83 -8.59
C ALA A 298 7.20 -4.24 -8.67
N TYR A 299 7.37 -3.34 -9.64
CA TYR A 299 8.58 -2.61 -9.92
C TYR A 299 8.30 -1.11 -9.93
N GLN A 300 9.19 -0.36 -9.28
CA GLN A 300 9.20 1.09 -9.34
C GLN A 300 10.64 1.59 -9.42
N GLY A 301 10.94 2.34 -10.46
CA GLY A 301 12.25 2.97 -10.60
C GLY A 301 12.41 4.14 -9.61
N SER A 302 13.66 4.52 -9.36
CA SER A 302 14.01 5.75 -8.65
C SER A 302 15.00 6.56 -9.50
N GLU A 303 15.10 7.86 -9.26
CA GLU A 303 16.09 8.72 -9.92
C GLU A 303 17.43 8.72 -9.16
N LEU A 304 17.40 8.61 -7.84
CA LEU A 304 18.58 8.71 -6.96
C LEU A 304 18.87 7.44 -6.16
N LEU A 305 17.87 6.57 -5.98
CA LEU A 305 18.01 5.33 -5.20
C LEU A 305 18.01 4.09 -6.11
N SER A 306 18.26 2.92 -5.54
CA SER A 306 18.02 1.65 -6.22
C SER A 306 16.55 1.50 -6.60
N SER A 307 16.29 0.76 -7.68
CA SER A 307 14.94 0.37 -8.04
C SER A 307 14.31 -0.49 -6.95
N GLN A 308 13.01 -0.29 -6.74
CA GLN A 308 12.27 -1.02 -5.72
C GLN A 308 11.55 -2.20 -6.36
N HIS A 309 11.82 -3.38 -5.80
CA HIS A 309 11.23 -4.65 -6.20
C HIS A 309 10.40 -5.17 -5.05
N ARG A 310 9.14 -5.50 -5.33
CA ARG A 310 8.20 -6.01 -4.33
C ARG A 310 7.68 -7.35 -4.79
N LEU A 311 7.67 -8.33 -3.89
CA LEU A 311 7.11 -9.65 -4.13
C LEU A 311 6.06 -9.93 -3.06
N GLY A 312 4.98 -10.57 -3.47
CA GLY A 312 3.90 -10.93 -2.56
C GLY A 312 3.23 -12.22 -2.96
N LEU A 313 2.88 -13.00 -1.94
CA LEU A 313 2.15 -14.24 -2.04
C LEU A 313 0.84 -14.08 -1.30
N THR A 314 -0.26 -14.41 -1.96
CA THR A 314 -1.60 -14.41 -1.35
C THR A 314 -2.20 -15.79 -1.47
N PHE A 315 -2.70 -16.32 -0.36
CA PHE A 315 -3.48 -17.53 -0.29
C PHE A 315 -4.94 -17.19 -0.02
N THR A 316 -5.87 -17.82 -0.74
CA THR A 316 -7.31 -17.67 -0.56
C THR A 316 -7.93 -19.03 -0.29
N GLY A 317 -8.44 -19.22 0.93
CA GLY A 317 -9.21 -20.38 1.34
C GLY A 317 -10.51 -20.51 0.54
N ARG A 318 -10.97 -21.76 0.41
CA ARG A 318 -12.29 -22.09 -0.13
C ARG A 318 -13.36 -22.06 0.94
#